data_AF-D8S2J4-F1
#
_entry.id   AF-D8S2J4-F1
#
_cell.length_a   1.000
_cell.length_b   1.000
_cell.length_c   1.000
_cell.angle_alpha   90.00
_cell.angle_beta   90.00
_cell.angle_gamma   90.00
#
_symmetry.space_group_name_H-M   'P 1'
#
loop_
_entity.id
_entity.type
_entity.pdbx_description
1 polymer ?
#
loop_
_entity_poly.entity_id
_entity_poly.type
_entity_poly.pdbx_seq_one_letter_code
_entity_poly.pdbx_strand_id
1 'polypeptide(L)'
;DLGGLRREWFHLVSREIGEKLFTTVGDDRYQPYPSLSDSNLSDFKFVGQLVAKAIVDDERLDLRFTRTFYKHILGQEVTYKDMDEEFVKNITWLLENNVDESIGLTFSVDIEHCTSGGKTELITCDLVAGGRDISVTDANKHDYVMLLGEYLMTKSIKPQLNAFLDGFYELIPIGLLSNLNADDLELLICGSSKIDVQDIKNVAKCKHHHHILKWFWTTIKGFNEKNKEMLLKFITGS
;
A
#
# COMPACT_ATOMS: atom_id res chain seq x y z
N ASP A 1 -31.53 -9.55 -1.96
CA ASP A 1 -30.17 -10.02 -1.65
C ASP A 1 -29.42 -8.85 -1.01
N LEU A 2 -29.30 -8.85 0.31
CA LEU A 2 -28.67 -7.75 1.06
C LEU A 2 -27.13 -7.87 1.10
N GLY A 3 -26.59 -9.07 0.87
CA GLY A 3 -25.14 -9.32 0.86
C GLY A 3 -24.46 -8.76 -0.39
N GLY A 4 -25.11 -8.90 -1.55
CA GLY A 4 -24.61 -8.34 -2.81
C GLY A 4 -24.49 -6.81 -2.80
N LEU A 5 -25.52 -6.12 -2.27
CA LEU A 5 -25.52 -4.66 -2.15
C LEU A 5 -24.43 -4.15 -1.18
N ARG A 6 -24.20 -4.88 -0.09
CA ARG A 6 -23.15 -4.52 0.89
C ARG A 6 -21.76 -4.63 0.29
N ARG A 7 -21.46 -5.72 -0.41
CA ARG A 7 -20.17 -5.93 -1.10
C ARG A 7 -19.90 -4.86 -2.15
N GLU A 8 -20.90 -4.57 -2.97
CA GLU A 8 -20.79 -3.54 -4.01
C GLU A 8 -20.53 -2.16 -3.40
N TRP A 9 -21.18 -1.84 -2.28
CA TRP A 9 -20.94 -0.58 -1.57
C TRP A 9 -19.49 -0.46 -1.09
N PHE A 10 -18.94 -1.50 -0.44
CA PHE A 10 -17.54 -1.49 -0.01
C PHE A 10 -16.57 -1.34 -1.17
N HIS A 11 -16.84 -2.02 -2.29
CA HIS A 11 -16.03 -1.91 -3.50
C HIS A 11 -16.03 -0.48 -4.07
N LEU A 12 -17.20 0.11 -4.30
CA LEU A 12 -17.33 1.46 -4.86
C LEU A 12 -16.69 2.52 -3.96
N VAL A 13 -16.94 2.44 -2.65
CA VAL A 13 -16.38 3.38 -1.67
C VAL A 13 -14.86 3.25 -1.59
N SER A 14 -14.32 2.03 -1.61
CA SER A 14 -12.86 1.82 -1.58
C SER A 14 -12.15 2.49 -2.75
N ARG A 15 -12.72 2.41 -3.96
CA ARG A 15 -12.14 3.03 -5.15
C ARG A 15 -12.17 4.56 -5.10
N GLU A 16 -13.32 5.16 -4.75
CA GLU A 16 -13.41 6.63 -4.65
C GLU A 16 -12.48 7.19 -3.57
N ILE A 17 -12.36 6.51 -2.43
CA ILE A 17 -11.45 6.90 -1.35
C ILE A 17 -9.99 6.84 -1.83
N GLY A 18 -9.62 5.74 -2.49
CA GLY A 18 -8.28 5.54 -3.05
C GLY A 18 -7.89 6.68 -3.98
N GLU A 19 -8.74 7.02 -4.95
CA GLU A 19 -8.48 8.08 -5.94
C GLU A 19 -8.45 9.49 -5.34
N LYS A 20 -9.22 9.75 -4.27
CA LYS A 20 -9.36 11.10 -3.69
C LYS A 20 -8.30 11.44 -2.64
N LEU A 21 -7.90 10.46 -1.82
CA LEU A 21 -7.06 10.70 -0.63
C LEU A 21 -5.64 10.14 -0.78
N PHE A 22 -5.44 9.19 -1.68
CA PHE A 22 -4.19 8.48 -1.85
C PHE A 22 -3.64 8.71 -3.26
N THR A 23 -2.34 8.51 -3.41
CA THR A 23 -1.69 8.42 -4.72
C THR A 23 -1.29 6.97 -4.97
N THR A 24 -1.26 6.57 -6.24
CA THR A 24 -0.82 5.24 -6.65
C THR A 24 0.68 5.23 -6.88
N VAL A 25 1.34 4.22 -6.33
CA VAL A 25 2.79 4.00 -6.45
C VAL A 25 3.01 2.57 -6.96
N GLY A 26 3.83 2.42 -8.01
CA GLY A 26 4.17 1.12 -8.58
C GLY A 26 2.95 0.33 -9.07
N ASP A 27 2.84 -0.94 -8.62
CA ASP A 27 1.75 -1.89 -8.94
C ASP A 27 0.41 -1.52 -8.25
N ASP A 28 -0.15 -0.35 -8.57
CA ASP A 28 -1.46 0.12 -8.08
C ASP A 28 -1.60 0.15 -6.54
N ARG A 29 -0.50 0.42 -5.83
CA ARG A 29 -0.50 0.51 -4.36
C ARG A 29 -0.77 1.94 -3.91
N TYR A 30 -1.66 2.09 -2.93
CA TYR A 30 -2.05 3.38 -2.38
C TYR A 30 -1.10 3.83 -1.26
N GLN A 31 -0.62 5.07 -1.38
CA GLN A 31 0.15 5.79 -0.37
C GLN A 31 -0.54 7.13 -0.06
N PRO A 32 -0.64 7.56 1.20
CA PRO A 32 -1.14 8.90 1.50
C PRO A 32 -0.27 9.94 0.81
N TYR A 33 -0.90 10.95 0.22
CA TYR A 33 -0.16 12.06 -0.37
C TYR A 33 0.32 13.04 0.72
N PRO A 34 1.59 13.49 0.71
CA PRO A 34 2.06 14.53 1.61
C PRO A 34 1.30 15.84 1.36
N SER A 35 0.31 16.15 2.21
CA SER A 35 -0.39 17.43 2.16
C SER A 35 0.06 18.33 3.29
N LEU A 36 0.39 19.58 2.97
CA LEU A 36 0.57 20.67 3.93
C LEU A 36 -0.76 21.17 4.53
N SER A 37 -1.91 20.74 4.01
CA SER A 37 -3.23 21.12 4.53
C SER A 37 -3.86 20.03 5.39
N ASP A 38 -4.25 20.40 6.62
CA ASP A 38 -5.00 19.55 7.56
C ASP A 38 -6.47 19.30 7.14
N SER A 39 -6.88 19.82 5.98
CA SER A 39 -8.28 19.84 5.53
C SER A 39 -8.91 18.46 5.35
N ASN A 40 -8.10 17.39 5.32
CA ASN A 40 -8.55 16.04 4.97
C ASN A 40 -8.34 15.03 6.13
N LEU A 41 -7.92 15.47 7.32
CA LEU A 41 -7.60 14.54 8.43
C LEU A 41 -8.82 13.75 8.91
N SER A 42 -10.01 14.36 8.92
CA SER A 42 -11.26 13.65 9.23
C SER A 42 -11.56 12.52 8.25
N ASP A 43 -11.20 12.73 6.97
CA ASP A 43 -11.41 11.73 5.93
C ASP A 43 -10.48 10.55 6.18
N PHE A 44 -9.20 10.78 6.48
CA PHE A 44 -8.25 9.70 6.85
C PHE A 44 -8.72 8.91 8.08
N LYS A 45 -9.25 9.59 9.10
CA LYS A 45 -9.85 8.91 10.26
C LYS A 45 -11.02 8.02 9.85
N PHE A 46 -11.92 8.53 9.01
CA PHE A 46 -13.01 7.73 8.47
C PHE A 46 -12.52 6.53 7.66
N VAL A 47 -11.48 6.67 6.83
CA VAL A 47 -10.88 5.54 6.11
C VAL A 47 -10.35 4.49 7.10
N GLY A 48 -9.66 4.91 8.16
CA GLY A 48 -9.19 4.00 9.21
C GLY A 48 -10.33 3.19 9.83
N GLN A 49 -11.44 3.85 10.17
CA GLN A 49 -12.65 3.19 10.67
C GLN A 49 -13.27 2.24 9.65
N LEU A 50 -13.34 2.64 8.38
CA LEU A 50 -13.89 1.83 7.29
C LEU A 50 -13.09 0.54 7.08
N VAL A 51 -11.75 0.65 7.04
CA VAL A 51 -10.85 -0.50 6.87
C VAL A 51 -10.99 -1.45 8.07
N ALA A 52 -10.97 -0.93 9.29
CA ALA A 52 -11.16 -1.77 10.47
C ALA A 52 -12.56 -2.42 10.50
N LYS A 53 -13.61 -1.71 10.08
CA LYS A 53 -14.96 -2.26 9.99
C LYS A 53 -15.07 -3.37 8.94
N ALA A 54 -14.42 -3.21 7.80
CA ALA A 54 -14.39 -4.23 6.75
C ALA A 54 -13.73 -5.52 7.26
N ILE A 55 -12.62 -5.42 8.00
CA ILE A 55 -11.97 -6.58 8.63
C ILE A 55 -12.92 -7.27 9.64
N VAL A 56 -13.60 -6.50 10.49
CA VAL A 56 -14.54 -7.05 11.50
C VAL A 56 -15.75 -7.74 10.84
N ASP A 57 -16.22 -7.22 9.71
CA ASP A 57 -17.37 -7.76 8.98
C ASP A 57 -17.02 -8.91 8.01
N ASP A 58 -15.74 -9.26 7.90
CA ASP A 58 -15.20 -10.18 6.89
C ASP A 58 -15.52 -9.74 5.44
N GLU A 59 -15.46 -8.43 5.21
CA GLU A 59 -15.61 -7.81 3.89
C GLU A 59 -14.24 -7.44 3.30
N ARG A 60 -14.16 -7.39 1.98
CA ARG A 60 -12.92 -7.08 1.25
C ARG A 60 -12.99 -5.69 0.64
N LEU A 61 -11.86 -5.00 0.66
CA LEU A 61 -11.69 -3.66 0.08
C LEU A 61 -10.73 -3.71 -1.10
N ASP A 62 -11.07 -2.99 -2.16
CA ASP A 62 -10.16 -2.75 -3.28
C ASP A 62 -9.24 -1.56 -2.97
N LEU A 63 -8.54 -1.67 -1.84
CA LEU A 63 -7.68 -0.63 -1.29
C LEU A 63 -6.37 -1.26 -0.82
N ARG A 64 -5.45 -1.49 -1.76
CA ARG A 64 -4.16 -2.11 -1.49
C ARG A 64 -3.13 -1.06 -1.14
N PHE A 65 -2.72 -0.99 0.12
CA PHE A 65 -1.69 -0.04 0.55
C PHE A 65 -0.27 -0.51 0.23
N THR A 66 0.69 0.40 0.40
CA THR A 66 2.12 0.08 0.39
C THR A 66 2.51 -0.78 1.61
N ARG A 67 3.60 -1.53 1.47
CA ARG A 67 4.17 -2.34 2.56
C ARG A 67 4.51 -1.51 3.79
N THR A 68 5.04 -0.30 3.57
CA THR A 68 5.40 0.65 4.63
C THR A 68 4.17 1.10 5.42
N PHE A 69 3.04 1.37 4.73
CA PHE A 69 1.80 1.75 5.39
C PHE A 69 1.22 0.61 6.24
N TYR A 70 1.23 -0.63 5.76
CA TYR A 70 0.83 -1.79 6.57
C TYR A 70 1.70 -1.95 7.82
N LYS A 71 3.02 -1.77 7.70
CA LYS A 71 3.93 -1.81 8.86
C LYS A 71 3.59 -0.74 9.89
N HIS A 72 3.21 0.47 9.47
CA HIS A 72 2.76 1.51 10.40
C HIS A 72 1.49 1.12 11.16
N ILE A 73 0.52 0.49 10.49
CA ILE A 73 -0.70 -0.06 11.13
C ILE A 73 -0.37 -1.18 12.13
N LEU A 74 0.71 -1.92 11.91
CA LEU A 74 1.17 -2.97 12.81
C LEU A 74 2.10 -2.44 13.92
N GLY A 75 2.46 -1.15 13.91
CA GLY A 75 3.46 -0.59 14.82
C GLY A 75 4.86 -1.17 14.61
N GLN A 76 5.17 -1.66 13.42
CA GLN A 76 6.46 -2.27 13.07
C GLN A 76 7.44 -1.22 12.54
N GLU A 77 8.74 -1.49 12.73
CA GLU A 77 9.80 -0.64 12.19
C GLU A 77 9.82 -0.69 10.65
N VAL A 78 9.88 0.50 10.05
CA VAL A 78 9.97 0.68 8.60
C VAL A 78 11.39 1.08 8.24
N THR A 79 11.94 0.42 7.23
CA THR A 79 13.30 0.66 6.75
C THR A 79 13.29 1.00 5.27
N TYR A 80 14.36 1.60 4.75
CA TYR A 80 14.46 1.91 3.30
C TYR A 80 14.30 0.67 2.41
N LYS A 81 14.52 -0.54 2.95
CA LYS A 81 14.32 -1.82 2.26
C LYS A 81 12.85 -2.17 2.00
N ASP A 82 11.93 -1.45 2.66
CA ASP A 82 10.48 -1.61 2.47
C ASP A 82 9.93 -0.71 1.34
N MET A 83 10.78 0.13 0.75
CA MET A 83 10.47 0.93 -0.44
C MET A 83 10.47 0.06 -1.71
N ASP A 84 10.06 0.66 -2.82
CA ASP A 84 10.06 0.05 -4.14
C ASP A 84 11.47 -0.32 -4.62
N GLU A 85 11.55 -1.27 -5.56
CA GLU A 85 12.81 -1.82 -6.05
C GLU A 85 13.74 -0.76 -6.65
N GLU A 86 13.17 0.25 -7.31
CA GLU A 86 13.94 1.34 -7.91
C GLU A 86 14.60 2.20 -6.83
N PHE A 87 13.83 2.62 -5.81
CA PHE A 87 14.38 3.34 -4.68
C PHE A 87 15.46 2.52 -3.96
N VAL A 88 15.19 1.25 -3.65
CA VAL A 88 16.17 0.37 -2.99
C VAL A 88 17.45 0.24 -3.81
N LYS A 89 17.34 0.12 -5.14
CA LYS A 89 18.50 0.06 -6.04
C LYS A 89 19.31 1.36 -6.01
N ASN A 90 18.66 2.51 -6.06
CA ASN A 90 19.33 3.82 -6.02
C ASN A 90 20.06 4.05 -4.70
N ILE A 91 19.41 3.71 -3.58
CA ILE A 91 20.02 3.79 -2.25
C ILE A 91 21.19 2.81 -2.10
N THR A 92 21.04 1.57 -2.60
CA THR A 92 22.11 0.57 -2.56
C THR A 92 23.32 1.06 -3.35
N TRP A 93 23.10 1.62 -4.54
CA TRP A 93 24.16 2.24 -5.33
C TRP A 93 24.84 3.38 -4.57
N LEU A 94 24.09 4.28 -3.94
CA LEU A 94 24.64 5.37 -3.15
C LEU A 94 25.53 4.86 -2.00
N LEU A 95 25.09 3.80 -1.32
CA LEU A 95 25.84 3.21 -0.20
C LEU A 95 27.10 2.47 -0.64
N GLU A 96 27.08 1.83 -1.82
CA GLU A 96 28.20 1.03 -2.33
C GLU A 96 29.26 1.84 -3.08
N ASN A 97 28.93 3.06 -3.52
CA ASN A 97 29.85 3.91 -4.30
C ASN A 97 30.39 5.06 -3.46
N ASN A 98 31.56 5.57 -3.84
CA ASN A 98 32.13 6.77 -3.22
C ASN A 98 31.27 7.98 -3.55
N VAL A 99 30.88 8.74 -2.52
CA VAL A 99 30.04 9.93 -2.65
C VAL A 99 30.84 11.17 -2.27
N ASP A 100 30.81 12.17 -3.14
CA ASP A 100 31.35 13.50 -2.88
C ASP A 100 30.36 14.59 -3.35
N GLU A 101 30.75 15.84 -3.17
CA GLU A 101 29.94 17.00 -3.52
C GLU A 101 29.58 17.08 -5.02
N SER A 102 30.31 16.38 -5.91
CA SER A 102 30.03 16.38 -7.35
C SER A 102 28.72 15.67 -7.71
N ILE A 103 28.20 14.82 -6.81
CA ILE A 103 26.90 14.16 -6.97
C ILE A 103 25.75 15.14 -6.74
N GLY A 104 25.99 16.27 -6.05
CA GLY A 104 25.00 17.34 -5.88
C GLY A 104 23.84 17.00 -4.94
N LEU A 105 23.97 15.95 -4.13
CA LEU A 105 22.99 15.63 -3.08
C LEU A 105 23.27 16.45 -1.83
N THR A 106 22.20 16.92 -1.19
CA THR A 106 22.22 17.62 0.10
C THR A 106 21.28 16.91 1.07
N PHE A 107 21.31 17.27 2.36
CA PHE A 107 20.35 16.74 3.35
C PHE A 107 18.97 17.39 3.21
N SER A 108 18.45 17.43 1.99
CA SER A 108 17.12 17.91 1.66
C SER A 108 16.49 17.03 0.57
N VAL A 109 15.16 17.09 0.44
CA VAL A 109 14.40 16.32 -0.55
C VAL A 109 13.36 17.21 -1.19
N ASP A 110 13.26 17.14 -2.51
CA ASP A 110 12.21 17.81 -3.25
C ASP A 110 10.95 16.95 -3.28
N ILE A 111 9.82 17.55 -2.90
CA ILE A 111 8.53 16.89 -2.83
C ILE A 111 7.56 17.68 -3.69
N GLU A 112 6.83 16.97 -4.53
CA GLU A 112 5.67 17.54 -5.19
C GLU A 112 4.56 17.75 -4.16
N HIS A 113 4.03 18.97 -4.11
CA HIS A 113 2.91 19.36 -3.26
C HIS A 113 1.75 19.88 -4.11
N CYS A 114 0.63 19.17 -4.08
CA CYS A 114 -0.63 19.61 -4.66
C CYS A 114 -1.32 20.62 -3.74
N THR A 115 -1.36 21.87 -4.18
CA THR A 115 -2.13 22.93 -3.51
C THR A 115 -3.64 22.76 -3.76
N SER A 116 -4.48 23.34 -2.90
CA SER A 116 -5.95 23.25 -2.97
C SER A 116 -6.57 23.75 -4.30
N GLY A 117 -5.78 24.40 -5.16
CA GLY A 117 -6.18 24.82 -6.51
C GLY A 117 -5.79 23.84 -7.63
N GLY A 118 -5.33 22.63 -7.31
CA GLY A 118 -4.90 21.62 -8.30
C GLY A 118 -3.58 21.93 -8.98
N LYS A 119 -2.78 22.86 -8.44
CA LYS A 119 -1.42 23.14 -8.90
C LYS A 119 -0.43 22.35 -8.07
N THR A 120 0.45 21.63 -8.74
CA THR A 120 1.61 20.95 -8.14
C THR A 120 2.76 21.94 -8.06
N GLU A 121 3.24 22.18 -6.84
CA GLU A 121 4.43 22.98 -6.57
C GLU A 121 5.53 22.07 -6.02
N LEU A 122 6.77 22.29 -6.45
CA LEU A 122 7.91 21.52 -5.96
C LEU A 122 8.48 22.24 -4.74
N ILE A 123 8.47 21.58 -3.59
CA ILE A 123 8.91 22.13 -2.31
C ILE A 123 10.10 21.30 -1.82
N THR A 124 11.22 21.98 -1.60
CA THR A 124 12.39 21.37 -0.97
C THR A 124 12.17 21.31 0.54
N CYS A 125 12.28 20.13 1.14
CA CYS A 125 12.18 19.93 2.58
C CYS A 125 13.52 19.49 3.16
N ASP A 126 13.92 20.16 4.23
CA ASP A 126 15.15 19.89 4.94
C ASP A 126 15.01 18.61 5.80
N LEU A 127 15.89 17.61 5.61
CA LEU A 127 15.91 16.38 6.41
C LEU A 127 16.48 16.63 7.81
N VAL A 128 17.36 17.62 7.93
CA VAL A 128 17.94 18.17 9.16
C VAL A 128 17.92 19.69 9.07
N ALA A 129 17.98 20.41 10.19
CA ALA A 129 17.99 21.87 10.17
C ALA A 129 19.13 22.44 9.29
N GLY A 130 18.79 23.23 8.27
CA GLY A 130 19.75 23.77 7.30
C GLY A 130 20.29 22.73 6.31
N GLY A 131 19.56 21.63 6.12
CA GLY A 131 20.04 20.47 5.36
C GLY A 131 20.37 20.75 3.89
N ARG A 132 19.79 21.79 3.29
CA ARG A 132 20.13 22.27 1.94
C ARG A 132 21.58 22.73 1.81
N ASP A 133 22.17 23.22 2.90
CA ASP A 133 23.56 23.69 2.95
C ASP A 133 24.54 22.58 3.37
N ILE A 134 24.04 21.36 3.61
CA ILE A 134 24.83 20.21 4.04
C ILE A 134 24.91 19.21 2.89
N SER A 135 26.06 19.13 2.25
CA SER A 135 26.32 18.16 1.18
C SER A 135 26.39 16.72 1.71
N VAL A 136 25.90 15.78 0.91
CA VAL A 136 26.08 14.35 1.16
C VAL A 136 27.47 13.94 0.70
N THR A 137 28.17 13.22 1.56
CA THR A 137 29.56 12.77 1.40
C THR A 137 29.66 11.31 1.85
N ASP A 138 30.75 10.63 1.51
CA ASP A 138 30.95 9.23 1.89
C ASP A 138 30.87 9.00 3.42
N ALA A 139 31.29 10.00 4.21
CA ALA A 139 31.26 9.94 5.67
C ALA A 139 29.85 10.04 6.26
N ASN A 140 28.90 10.69 5.59
CA ASN A 140 27.56 10.99 6.12
C ASN A 140 26.40 10.37 5.30
N LYS A 141 26.69 9.67 4.19
CA LYS A 141 25.67 9.07 3.31
C LYS A 141 24.74 8.09 4.01
N HIS A 142 25.22 7.39 5.04
CA HIS A 142 24.38 6.47 5.81
C HIS A 142 23.29 7.21 6.59
N ASP A 143 23.63 8.34 7.21
CA ASP A 143 22.68 9.18 7.93
C ASP A 143 21.66 9.81 6.96
N TYR A 144 22.15 10.28 5.80
CA TYR A 144 21.28 10.79 4.73
C TYR A 144 20.24 9.75 4.31
N VAL A 145 20.65 8.51 4.02
CA VAL A 145 19.75 7.43 3.61
C VAL A 145 18.71 7.13 4.67
N MET A 146 19.12 7.05 5.94
CA MET A 146 18.23 6.78 7.06
C MET A 146 17.17 7.88 7.20
N LEU A 147 17.60 9.14 7.18
CA LEU A 147 16.72 10.30 7.32
C LEU A 147 15.79 10.47 6.12
N LEU A 148 16.29 10.25 4.90
CA LEU A 148 15.50 10.28 3.69
C LEU A 148 14.40 9.22 3.74
N GLY A 149 14.76 7.99 4.11
CA GLY A 149 13.80 6.89 4.29
C GLY A 149 12.73 7.22 5.34
N GLU A 150 13.15 7.63 6.54
CA GLU A 150 12.23 8.02 7.62
C GLU A 150 11.28 9.14 7.18
N TYR A 151 11.82 10.13 6.46
CA TYR A 151 11.05 11.27 5.99
C TYR A 151 9.99 10.85 4.96
N LEU A 152 10.39 10.14 3.90
CA LEU A 152 9.50 9.72 2.82
C LEU A 152 8.42 8.74 3.29
N MET A 153 8.77 7.83 4.20
CA MET A 153 7.85 6.77 4.65
C MET A 153 6.97 7.18 5.82
N THR A 154 7.36 8.19 6.60
CA THR A 154 6.69 8.51 7.87
C THR A 154 6.45 10.00 8.08
N LYS A 155 7.51 10.83 8.10
CA LYS A 155 7.36 12.24 8.52
C LYS A 155 6.47 13.04 7.56
N SER A 156 6.61 12.81 6.26
CA SER A 156 5.86 13.50 5.20
C SER A 156 4.34 13.31 5.28
N ILE A 157 3.90 12.20 5.87
CA ILE A 157 2.49 11.79 5.96
C ILE A 157 1.99 11.66 7.41
N LYS A 158 2.77 12.12 8.39
CA LYS A 158 2.52 11.84 9.81
C LYS A 158 1.12 12.28 10.30
N PRO A 159 0.59 13.46 9.93
CA PRO A 159 -0.76 13.85 10.31
C PRO A 159 -1.84 12.90 9.76
N GLN A 160 -1.74 12.54 8.48
CA GLN A 160 -2.66 11.65 7.77
C GLN A 160 -2.59 10.23 8.35
N LEU A 161 -1.37 9.74 8.58
CA LEU A 161 -1.12 8.44 9.18
C LEU A 161 -1.72 8.37 10.58
N ASN A 162 -1.46 9.36 11.45
CA ASN A 162 -2.02 9.38 12.80
C ASN A 162 -3.55 9.40 12.78
N ALA A 163 -4.17 10.22 11.92
CA ALA A 163 -5.62 10.26 11.79
C ALA A 163 -6.20 8.91 11.35
N PHE A 164 -5.57 8.24 10.37
CA PHE A 164 -5.95 6.90 9.95
C PHE A 164 -5.83 5.90 11.10
N LEU A 165 -4.69 5.88 11.80
CA LEU A 165 -4.43 4.96 12.91
C LEU A 165 -5.42 5.17 14.07
N ASP A 166 -5.74 6.42 14.39
CA ASP A 166 -6.76 6.76 15.40
C ASP A 166 -8.11 6.14 15.05
N GLY A 167 -8.54 6.25 13.78
CA GLY A 167 -9.79 5.64 13.31
C GLY A 167 -9.75 4.11 13.27
N PHE A 168 -8.61 3.53 12.86
CA PHE A 168 -8.45 2.09 12.77
C PHE A 168 -8.46 1.43 14.16
N TYR A 169 -7.70 2.00 15.12
CA TYR A 169 -7.56 1.45 16.46
C TYR A 169 -8.81 1.66 17.36
N GLU A 170 -9.74 2.52 16.98
CA GLU A 170 -11.06 2.62 17.64
C GLU A 170 -11.86 1.31 17.55
N LEU A 171 -11.68 0.54 16.47
CA LEU A 171 -12.39 -0.72 16.23
C LEU A 171 -11.52 -1.96 16.46
N ILE A 172 -10.25 -1.91 16.07
CA ILE A 172 -9.32 -3.04 16.20
C ILE A 172 -8.12 -2.60 17.05
N PRO A 173 -8.06 -2.96 18.35
CA PRO A 173 -6.90 -2.66 19.17
C PRO A 173 -5.62 -3.27 18.61
N ILE A 174 -4.52 -2.50 18.63
CA ILE A 174 -3.20 -2.92 18.10
C ILE A 174 -2.72 -4.27 18.66
N GLY A 175 -3.08 -4.60 19.90
CA GLY A 175 -2.73 -5.88 20.53
C GLY A 175 -3.30 -7.12 19.85
N LEU A 176 -4.38 -6.99 19.06
CA LEU A 176 -4.93 -8.08 18.26
C LEU A 176 -4.15 -8.35 16.97
N LEU A 177 -3.29 -7.41 16.56
CA LEU A 177 -2.51 -7.48 15.33
C LEU A 177 -1.09 -8.01 15.54
N SER A 178 -0.70 -8.33 16.78
CA SER A 178 0.71 -8.57 17.16
C SER A 178 1.40 -9.72 16.42
N ASN A 179 0.62 -10.66 15.87
CA ASN A 179 1.14 -11.83 15.16
C ASN A 179 1.10 -11.68 13.63
N LEU A 180 0.58 -10.56 13.12
CA LEU A 180 0.46 -10.31 11.69
C LEU A 180 1.71 -9.62 11.17
N ASN A 181 2.13 -10.00 9.97
CA ASN A 181 3.06 -9.21 9.17
C ASN A 181 2.29 -8.37 8.13
N ALA A 182 3.00 -7.53 7.38
CA ALA A 182 2.41 -6.66 6.36
C ALA A 182 1.62 -7.43 5.29
N ASP A 183 2.11 -8.60 4.88
CA ASP A 183 1.48 -9.44 3.85
C ASP A 183 0.20 -10.11 4.40
N ASP A 184 0.18 -10.49 5.69
CA ASP A 184 -1.02 -11.02 6.36
C ASP A 184 -2.11 -9.94 6.47
N LEU A 185 -1.72 -8.71 6.82
CA LEU A 185 -2.67 -7.59 6.93
C LEU A 185 -3.23 -7.17 5.57
N GLU A 186 -2.39 -7.16 4.52
CA GLU A 186 -2.85 -6.99 3.14
C GLU A 186 -3.88 -8.05 2.77
N LEU A 187 -3.62 -9.32 3.09
CA LEU A 187 -4.53 -10.42 2.81
C LEU A 187 -5.88 -10.28 3.55
N LEU A 188 -5.87 -9.79 4.79
CA LEU A 188 -7.10 -9.56 5.54
C LEU A 188 -7.97 -8.46 4.94
N ILE A 189 -7.34 -7.39 4.43
CA ILE A 189 -8.04 -6.22 3.89
C ILE A 189 -8.50 -6.46 2.45
N CYS A 190 -7.60 -6.92 1.59
CA CYS A 190 -7.84 -7.04 0.15
C CYS A 190 -8.31 -8.44 -0.27
N GLY A 191 -8.07 -9.46 0.55
CA GLY A 191 -8.23 -10.85 0.14
C GLY A 191 -7.12 -11.32 -0.79
N SER A 192 -7.18 -12.60 -1.16
CA SER A 192 -6.23 -13.18 -2.11
C SER A 192 -6.58 -12.77 -3.52
N SER A 193 -5.66 -12.12 -4.23
CA SER A 193 -5.75 -11.99 -5.70
C SER A 193 -5.35 -13.29 -6.41
N LYS A 194 -4.68 -14.22 -5.71
CA LYS A 194 -4.32 -15.52 -6.27
C LYS A 194 -5.53 -16.43 -6.31
N ILE A 195 -5.78 -16.96 -7.49
CA ILE A 195 -6.87 -17.90 -7.72
C ILE A 195 -6.36 -19.31 -7.44
N ASP A 196 -6.80 -19.90 -6.33
CA ASP A 196 -6.59 -21.31 -6.07
C ASP A 196 -7.63 -22.14 -6.82
N VAL A 197 -7.15 -22.88 -7.81
CA VAL A 197 -7.94 -23.83 -8.60
C VAL A 197 -8.58 -24.90 -7.69
N GLN A 198 -7.93 -25.26 -6.59
CA GLN A 198 -8.45 -26.24 -5.64
C GLN A 198 -9.66 -25.69 -4.87
N ASP A 199 -9.67 -24.40 -4.51
CA ASP A 199 -10.81 -23.76 -3.84
C ASP A 199 -12.03 -23.72 -4.76
N ILE A 200 -11.84 -23.32 -6.03
CA ILE A 200 -12.89 -23.36 -7.06
C ILE A 200 -13.44 -24.79 -7.20
N LYS A 201 -12.55 -25.79 -7.23
CA LYS A 201 -12.93 -27.19 -7.33
C LYS A 201 -13.75 -27.68 -6.14
N ASN A 202 -13.45 -27.21 -4.94
CA ASN A 202 -14.16 -27.60 -3.72
C ASN A 202 -15.61 -27.07 -3.69
N VAL A 203 -15.88 -25.91 -4.30
CA VAL A 203 -17.22 -25.31 -4.37
C VAL A 203 -17.99 -25.64 -5.66
N ALA A 204 -17.31 -26.17 -6.68
CA ALA A 204 -17.91 -26.45 -7.98
C ALA A 204 -18.90 -27.63 -7.93
N LYS A 205 -20.13 -27.38 -8.41
CA LYS A 205 -21.13 -28.43 -8.63
C LYS A 205 -21.08 -28.92 -10.06
N CYS A 206 -20.49 -30.10 -10.28
CA CYS A 206 -20.32 -30.67 -11.62
C CYS A 206 -21.42 -31.69 -11.95
N LYS A 207 -22.05 -31.57 -13.13
CA LYS A 207 -23.04 -32.54 -13.65
C LYS A 207 -22.51 -33.40 -14.82
N HIS A 208 -21.23 -33.27 -15.19
CA HIS A 208 -20.66 -33.86 -16.40
C HIS A 208 -19.79 -35.09 -16.15
N HIS A 209 -19.46 -35.82 -17.22
CA HIS A 209 -18.63 -37.02 -17.17
C HIS A 209 -17.24 -36.77 -16.56
N HIS A 210 -16.79 -37.72 -15.74
CA HIS A 210 -15.58 -37.63 -14.92
C HIS A 210 -14.28 -37.35 -15.73
N HIS A 211 -14.19 -37.77 -17.00
CA HIS A 211 -13.00 -37.56 -17.83
C HIS A 211 -12.84 -36.11 -18.29
N ILE A 212 -13.95 -35.44 -18.67
CA ILE A 212 -13.95 -34.03 -19.09
C ILE A 212 -13.58 -33.14 -17.92
N LEU A 213 -14.13 -33.41 -16.72
CA LEU A 213 -13.80 -32.67 -15.50
C LEU A 213 -12.31 -32.81 -15.14
N LYS A 214 -11.74 -34.01 -15.30
CA LYS A 214 -10.30 -34.22 -15.05
C LYS A 214 -9.44 -33.37 -15.99
N TRP A 215 -9.78 -33.31 -17.28
CA TRP A 215 -9.07 -32.46 -18.23
C TRP A 215 -9.24 -30.99 -17.91
N PHE A 216 -10.46 -30.53 -17.62
CA PHE A 216 -10.71 -29.15 -17.22
C PHE A 216 -9.83 -28.73 -16.03
N TRP A 217 -9.86 -29.47 -14.92
CA TRP A 217 -9.06 -29.16 -13.74
C TRP A 217 -7.55 -29.22 -14.00
N THR A 218 -7.09 -30.17 -14.83
CA THR A 218 -5.67 -30.28 -15.20
C THR A 218 -5.22 -29.08 -16.03
N THR A 219 -6.03 -28.66 -16.99
CA THR A 219 -5.74 -27.51 -17.86
C THR A 219 -5.66 -26.22 -17.06
N ILE A 220 -6.65 -25.93 -16.22
CA ILE A 220 -6.69 -24.65 -15.49
C ILE A 220 -5.63 -24.58 -14.38
N LYS A 221 -5.17 -25.72 -13.85
CA LYS A 221 -4.02 -25.77 -12.93
C LYS A 221 -2.72 -25.32 -13.60
N GLY A 222 -2.60 -25.46 -14.92
CA GLY A 222 -1.47 -24.98 -15.71
C GLY A 222 -1.58 -23.53 -16.17
N PHE A 223 -2.66 -22.81 -15.83
CA PHE A 223 -2.82 -21.41 -16.19
C PHE A 223 -1.90 -20.51 -15.36
N ASN A 224 -1.41 -19.44 -15.99
CA ASN A 224 -0.85 -18.30 -15.27
C ASN A 224 -1.98 -17.50 -14.60
N GLU A 225 -1.66 -16.61 -13.66
CA GLU A 225 -2.67 -15.86 -12.88
C GLU A 225 -3.63 -15.07 -13.76
N LYS A 226 -3.12 -14.41 -14.82
CA LYS A 226 -3.96 -13.67 -15.79
C LYS A 226 -5.03 -14.56 -16.46
N ASN A 227 -4.65 -15.77 -16.88
CA ASN A 227 -5.61 -16.70 -17.49
C ASN A 227 -6.60 -17.26 -16.47
N LYS A 228 -6.19 -17.43 -15.20
CA LYS A 228 -7.11 -17.80 -14.12
C LYS A 228 -8.12 -16.69 -13.84
N GLU A 229 -7.69 -15.43 -13.81
CA GLU A 229 -8.58 -14.26 -13.64
C GLU A 229 -9.57 -14.14 -14.79
N MET A 230 -9.11 -14.30 -16.03
CA MET A 230 -9.99 -14.30 -17.20
C MET A 230 -11.02 -15.43 -17.15
N LEU A 231 -10.60 -16.63 -16.72
CA LEU A 231 -11.51 -17.76 -16.55
C LEU A 231 -12.53 -17.46 -15.45
N LEU A 232 -12.11 -16.89 -14.32
CA LEU A 232 -13.00 -16.54 -13.23
C LEU A 232 -14.05 -15.53 -13.73
N LYS A 233 -13.61 -14.42 -14.33
CA LYS A 233 -14.47 -13.40 -14.97
C LYS A 233 -15.45 -14.00 -15.98
N PHE A 234 -15.00 -14.96 -16.79
CA PHE A 234 -15.86 -15.64 -17.75
C PHE A 234 -16.97 -16.46 -17.07
N ILE A 235 -16.68 -17.09 -15.93
CA ILE A 235 -17.63 -17.94 -15.19
C ILE A 235 -18.56 -17.11 -14.30
N THR A 236 -18.02 -16.08 -13.62
CA THR A 236 -18.73 -15.27 -12.62
C THR A 236 -19.36 -14.02 -13.20
N GLY A 237 -18.89 -13.55 -14.35
CA GLY A 237 -19.27 -12.26 -14.94
C GLY A 237 -18.55 -11.05 -14.34
N SER A 238 -17.64 -11.24 -13.36
CA SER A 238 -16.88 -10.20 -12.66
C SER A 238 -15.54 -10.71 -12.15
#